data_AF-A0A7J2HQ48-F1
#
_entry.id   AF-A0A7J2HQ48-F1
#
_cell.length_a   1.000
_cell.length_b   1.000
_cell.length_c   1.000
_cell.angle_alpha   90.00
_cell.angle_beta   90.00
_cell.angle_gamma   90.00
#
_symmetry.space_group_name_H-M   'P 1'
#
loop_
_entity.id
_entity.type
_entity.pdbx_description
1 polymer ?
#
loop_
_entity_poly.entity_id
_entity_poly.type
_entity_poly.pdbx_seq_one_letter_code
_entity_poly.pdbx_strand_id
1 'polypeptide(L)'
;MIIAAALNEQAPPKNINKRKERNLVITMHAKDPKEYLSILEKERERLEKEMEALIEKRNKGEISEEEFNEAKKRIERKFIEVMDRIVQLRYITGEGKLFS
;
A
#
# COMPACT_ATOMS: atom_id res chain seq x y z
N MET A 1 15.39 -22.15 -29.03
CA MET A 1 15.75 -22.94 -27.83
C MET A 1 15.98 -21.93 -26.70
N ILE A 2 15.07 -21.77 -25.72
CA ILE A 2 14.95 -22.50 -24.43
C ILE A 2 16.15 -22.15 -23.50
N ILE A 3 16.11 -21.75 -22.20
CA ILE A 3 15.13 -21.48 -21.12
C ILE A 3 15.92 -20.87 -19.91
N ALA A 4 15.23 -20.18 -18.96
CA ALA A 4 15.51 -19.96 -17.52
C ALA A 4 16.67 -19.04 -17.08
N ALA A 5 16.44 -17.95 -16.34
CA ALA A 5 15.94 -17.76 -14.96
C ALA A 5 17.07 -17.73 -13.91
N ALA A 6 17.27 -16.54 -13.33
CA ALA A 6 17.81 -16.37 -11.98
C ALA A 6 17.27 -15.04 -11.43
N LEU A 7 16.08 -15.13 -10.85
CA LEU A 7 15.57 -14.19 -9.86
C LEU A 7 16.64 -14.03 -8.78
N ASN A 8 17.13 -12.80 -8.59
CA ASN A 8 18.01 -12.48 -7.49
C ASN A 8 17.21 -12.52 -6.19
N GLU A 9 17.14 -13.71 -5.59
CA GLU A 9 16.60 -13.99 -4.26
C GLU A 9 17.48 -13.30 -3.19
N GLN A 10 17.25 -12.02 -2.94
CA GLN A 10 17.63 -11.47 -1.64
C GLN A 10 16.65 -12.01 -0.60
N ALA A 11 17.09 -13.07 0.08
CA ALA A 11 16.35 -13.75 1.12
C ALA A 11 15.74 -12.77 2.14
N PRO A 12 14.50 -13.00 2.60
CA PRO A 12 13.90 -12.16 3.63
C PRO A 12 14.79 -12.15 4.89
N PRO A 13 14.92 -10.99 5.57
CA PRO A 13 15.83 -10.86 6.69
C PRO A 13 15.46 -11.84 7.82
N LYS A 14 16.40 -12.73 8.16
CA LYS A 14 16.25 -13.84 9.12
C LYS A 14 16.11 -13.40 10.60
N ASN A 15 16.15 -12.09 10.91
CA ASN A 15 16.15 -11.59 12.28
C ASN A 15 14.83 -10.90 12.63
N ILE A 16 14.03 -11.58 13.46
CA ILE A 16 12.73 -11.12 13.98
C ILE A 16 12.85 -9.75 14.69
N ASN A 17 14.00 -9.47 15.33
CA ASN A 17 14.20 -8.23 16.08
C ASN A 17 14.39 -7.01 15.17
N LYS A 18 15.04 -7.15 14.01
CA LYS A 18 15.15 -6.04 13.02
C LYS A 18 13.82 -5.72 12.33
N ARG A 19 12.88 -6.69 12.30
CA ARG A 19 11.50 -6.43 11.86
C ARG A 19 10.71 -5.66 12.94
N LYS A 20 10.88 -6.03 14.21
CA LYS A 20 10.31 -5.31 15.36
C LYS A 20 10.76 -3.86 15.45
N GLU A 21 12.04 -3.57 15.25
CA GLU A 21 12.57 -2.19 15.33
C GLU A 21 11.99 -1.29 14.23
N ARG A 22 11.82 -1.80 13.00
CA ARG A 22 11.14 -1.04 11.93
C ARG A 22 9.64 -0.84 12.21
N ASN A 23 8.99 -1.82 12.83
CA ASN A 23 7.58 -1.70 13.22
C ASN A 23 7.37 -0.71 14.38
N LEU A 24 8.35 -0.57 15.29
CA LEU A 24 8.29 0.37 16.41
C LEU A 24 8.38 1.83 15.95
N VAL A 25 9.08 2.10 14.85
CA VAL A 25 9.21 3.46 14.28
C VAL A 25 7.89 3.95 13.66
N ILE A 26 6.97 3.04 13.30
CA ILE A 26 5.65 3.40 12.73
C ILE A 26 4.70 3.92 13.82
N THR A 27 5.00 3.69 15.11
CA THR A 27 4.18 4.09 16.26
C THR A 27 4.40 5.55 16.69
N MET A 28 4.72 6.46 15.76
CA MET A 28 4.90 7.87 16.07
C MET A 28 4.03 8.71 15.15
N HIS A 29 2.75 8.90 15.52
CA HIS A 29 1.99 10.16 15.44
C HIS A 29 0.46 10.02 15.67
N ALA A 30 -0.08 8.81 15.85
CA ALA A 30 -1.42 8.60 16.40
C ALA A 30 -1.32 7.95 17.79
N LYS A 31 -2.04 8.48 18.77
CA LYS A 31 -2.02 7.94 20.15
C LYS A 31 -2.72 6.58 20.25
N ASP A 32 -3.57 6.23 19.27
CA ASP A 32 -4.32 4.99 19.20
C ASP A 32 -4.14 4.30 17.82
N PRO A 33 -3.67 3.04 17.76
CA PRO A 33 -3.61 2.25 16.53
C PRO A 33 -4.92 2.15 15.75
N LYS A 34 -6.08 2.17 16.44
CA LYS A 34 -7.40 2.12 15.79
C LYS A 34 -7.75 3.42 15.08
N GLU A 35 -7.41 4.55 15.69
CA GLU A 35 -7.57 5.87 15.06
C GLU A 35 -6.72 5.97 13.79
N TYR A 36 -5.48 5.48 13.85
CA TYR A 36 -4.61 5.44 12.68
C TYR A 36 -5.11 4.51 11.58
N LEU A 37 -5.65 3.34 11.95
CA LEU A 37 -6.29 2.43 10.99
C LEU A 37 -7.46 3.12 10.27
N SER A 38 -8.32 3.84 10.99
CA SER A 38 -9.43 4.60 10.40
C SER A 38 -8.94 5.68 9.44
N ILE A 39 -7.84 6.37 9.76
CA ILE A 39 -7.22 7.36 8.86
C ILE A 39 -6.74 6.69 7.57
N LEU A 40 -6.08 5.53 7.66
CA LEU A 40 -5.61 4.81 6.49
C LEU A 40 -6.75 4.26 5.63
N GLU A 41 -7.85 3.82 6.23
CA GLU A 41 -9.04 3.37 5.50
C GLU A 41 -9.70 4.52 4.73
N LYS A 42 -9.81 5.71 5.33
CA LYS A 42 -10.26 6.92 4.64
C LYS A 42 -9.33 7.31 3.49
N GLU A 43 -8.03 7.17 3.68
CA GLU A 43 -7.05 7.44 2.64
C GLU A 43 -7.16 6.43 1.48
N ARG A 44 -7.37 5.14 1.78
CA ARG A 44 -7.65 4.11 0.77
C ARG A 44 -8.87 4.48 -0.08
N GLU A 45 -9.99 4.82 0.56
CA GLU A 45 -11.22 5.23 -0.13
C GLU A 45 -11.02 6.50 -0.97
N ARG A 46 -10.22 7.45 -0.47
CA ARG A 46 -9.87 8.67 -1.23
C ARG A 46 -9.09 8.34 -2.50
N LEU A 47 -8.14 7.41 -2.42
CA LEU A 47 -7.33 6.98 -3.58
C LEU A 47 -8.16 6.19 -4.59
N GLU A 48 -9.11 5.38 -4.13
CA GLU A 48 -10.09 4.71 -5.01
C GLU A 48 -10.89 5.73 -5.82
N LYS A 49 -11.44 6.76 -5.15
CA LYS A 49 -12.16 7.86 -5.81
C LYS A 49 -11.26 8.68 -6.74
N GLU A 50 -10.00 8.91 -6.37
CA GLU A 50 -9.03 9.60 -7.24
C GLU A 50 -8.78 8.80 -8.52
N MET A 51 -8.65 7.47 -8.41
CA MET A 51 -8.49 6.59 -9.58
C MET A 51 -9.74 6.59 -10.47
N GLU A 52 -10.93 6.49 -9.88
CA GLU A 52 -12.20 6.56 -10.63
C GLU A 52 -12.32 7.87 -11.41
N ALA A 53 -12.04 9.01 -10.77
CA ALA A 53 -12.04 10.31 -11.40
C ALA A 53 -10.99 10.42 -12.52
N LEU A 54 -9.80 9.83 -12.31
CA LEU A 54 -8.74 9.81 -13.32
C LEU A 54 -9.16 9.01 -14.57
N ILE A 55 -9.81 7.86 -14.37
CA ILE A 55 -10.37 7.03 -15.44
C ILE A 55 -11.45 7.80 -16.20
N GLU A 56 -12.35 8.49 -15.49
CA GLU A 56 -13.40 9.28 -16.11
C GLU A 56 -12.83 10.41 -16.99
N LYS A 57 -11.81 11.14 -16.50
CA LYS A 57 -11.12 12.18 -17.29
C LYS A 57 -10.49 11.62 -18.56
N ARG A 58 -9.83 10.45 -18.46
CA ARG A 58 -9.24 9.78 -19.64
C ARG A 58 -10.31 9.36 -20.64
N ASN A 59 -11.43 8.82 -20.16
CA ASN A 59 -12.56 8.39 -21.00
C ASN A 59 -13.22 9.58 -21.73
N LYS A 60 -13.28 10.75 -21.09
CA LYS A 60 -13.77 11.99 -21.70
C LYS A 60 -12.76 12.65 -22.66
N GLY A 61 -11.53 12.13 -22.73
CA GLY A 61 -10.46 12.72 -23.53
C GLY A 61 -9.90 14.02 -22.96
N GLU A 62 -10.16 14.31 -21.67
CA GLU A 62 -9.68 15.54 -20.99
C GLU A 62 -8.19 15.51 -20.68
N ILE A 63 -7.59 14.31 -20.67
CA ILE A 63 -6.16 14.08 -20.44
C ILE A 63 -5.59 13.11 -21.48
N SER A 64 -4.33 13.32 -21.80
CA SER A 64 -3.55 12.41 -22.64
C SER A 64 -3.31 11.06 -21.96
N GLU A 65 -2.87 10.09 -22.76
CA GLU A 65 -2.47 8.77 -22.24
C GLU A 65 -1.24 8.86 -21.33
N GLU A 66 -0.30 9.75 -21.64
CA GLU A 66 0.90 9.95 -20.84
C GLU A 66 0.57 10.54 -19.47
N GLU A 67 -0.23 11.61 -19.43
CA GLU A 67 -0.72 12.21 -18.17
C GLU A 67 -1.52 11.21 -17.33
N PHE A 68 -2.36 10.39 -17.99
CA PHE A 68 -3.09 9.32 -17.32
C PHE A 68 -2.14 8.29 -16.70
N ASN A 69 -1.15 7.81 -17.45
CA ASN A 69 -0.22 6.77 -16.99
C ASN A 69 0.65 7.27 -15.82
N GLU A 70 1.11 8.51 -15.87
CA GLU A 70 1.88 9.11 -14.77
C GLU A 70 1.04 9.25 -13.50
N ALA A 71 -0.17 9.80 -13.63
CA ALA A 71 -1.09 9.96 -12.50
C ALA A 71 -1.52 8.61 -11.92
N LYS A 72 -1.86 7.64 -12.78
CA LYS A 72 -2.23 6.28 -12.39
C LYS A 72 -1.12 5.63 -11.57
N LYS A 73 0.12 5.66 -12.06
CA LYS A 73 1.28 5.08 -11.37
C LYS A 73 1.50 5.70 -9.99
N ARG A 74 1.27 7.00 -9.84
CA ARG A 74 1.35 7.71 -8.56
C ARG A 74 0.28 7.20 -7.58
N ILE A 75 -0.98 7.11 -8.03
CA ILE A 75 -2.10 6.65 -7.20
C ILE A 75 -1.90 5.19 -6.80
N GLU A 76 -1.54 4.31 -7.73
CA GLU A 76 -1.28 2.89 -7.47
C GLU A 76 -0.19 2.68 -6.43
N ARG A 77 0.94 3.40 -6.56
CA ARG A 77 2.03 3.32 -5.58
C ARG A 77 1.54 3.71 -4.19
N LYS A 78 0.81 4.83 -4.10
CA LYS A 78 0.31 5.31 -2.82
C LYS A 78 -0.71 4.35 -2.21
N PHE A 79 -1.58 3.76 -3.04
CA PHE A 79 -2.56 2.77 -2.62
C PHE A 79 -1.89 1.53 -2.04
N ILE A 80 -0.86 0.99 -2.70
CA ILE A 80 -0.09 -0.16 -2.22
C ILE A 80 0.56 0.15 -0.87
N GLU A 81 1.16 1.34 -0.70
CA GLU A 81 1.75 1.75 0.58
C GLU A 81 0.73 1.85 1.72
N VAL A 82 -0.47 2.39 1.43
CA VAL A 82 -1.55 2.49 2.42
C VAL A 82 -2.06 1.11 2.80
N MET A 83 -2.24 0.23 1.82
CA MET A 83 -2.68 -1.15 2.06
C MET A 83 -1.66 -1.95 2.87
N ASP A 84 -0.37 -1.82 2.57
CA ASP A 84 0.71 -2.45 3.36
C ASP A 84 0.67 -2.00 4.82
N ARG A 85 0.49 -0.69 5.07
CA ARG A 85 0.36 -0.15 6.44
C ARG A 85 -0.89 -0.65 7.15
N ILE A 86 -2.03 -0.75 6.46
CA ILE A 86 -3.27 -1.32 7.00
C ILE A 86 -3.04 -2.78 7.43
N VAL A 87 -2.41 -3.58 6.58
CA VAL A 87 -2.09 -4.98 6.87
C VAL A 87 -1.17 -5.09 8.09
N GLN A 88 -0.12 -4.27 8.16
CA GLN A 88 0.79 -4.22 9.30
C GLN A 88 0.07 -3.86 10.60
N LEU A 89 -0.81 -2.85 10.58
CA LEU A 89 -1.57 -2.45 11.76
C LEU A 89 -2.55 -3.54 12.21
N ARG A 90 -3.32 -4.12 11.30
CA ARG A 90 -4.26 -5.22 11.61
C ARG A 90 -3.54 -6.43 12.19
N TYR A 91 -2.32 -6.71 11.74
CA TYR A 91 -1.47 -7.74 12.31
C TYR A 91 -1.04 -7.40 13.75
N ILE A 92 -0.62 -6.16 14.01
CA ILE A 92 -0.16 -5.70 15.33
C ILE A 92 -1.32 -5.61 16.35
N THR A 93 -2.51 -5.18 15.93
CA THR A 93 -3.67 -5.03 16.82
C THR A 93 -4.38 -6.34 17.15
N GLY A 94 -3.96 -7.46 16.56
CA GLY A 94 -4.61 -8.76 16.75
C GLY A 94 -5.99 -8.85 16.08
N GLU A 95 -6.38 -7.85 15.29
CA GLU A 95 -7.60 -7.87 14.45
C GLU A 95 -7.41 -8.75 13.20
N GLY A 96 -6.21 -9.29 12.99
CA GLY A 96 -5.87 -10.27 11.98
C GLY A 96 -6.49 -11.66 12.21
N LYS A 97 -7.81 -11.77 12.34
CA LYS A 97 -8.52 -13.01 11.99
C LYS A 97 -8.66 -13.07 10.46
N LEU A 98 -7.56 -13.34 9.78
CA LEU A 98 -7.56 -13.65 8.34
C LEU A 98 -7.31 -15.14 8.05
N PHE A 99 -7.07 -15.95 9.09
CA PHE A 99 -6.92 -17.41 8.98
C PHE A 99 -7.47 -18.15 10.22
N SER A 100 -8.70 -17.88 10.63
CA SER A 100 -9.42 -18.69 11.63
C SER A 100 -10.80 -19.08 11.12
#